data_AF-A0A0S3F188-F1
#
_entry.id   AF-A0A0S3F188-F1
#
_cell.length_a   1.000
_cell.length_b   1.000
_cell.length_c   1.000
_cell.angle_alpha   90.00
_cell.angle_beta   90.00
_cell.angle_gamma   90.00
#
_symmetry.space_group_name_H-M   'P 1'
#
loop_
_entity.id
_entity.type
_entity.pdbx_description
1 polymer ?
#
loop_
_entity_poly.entity_id
_entity_poly.type
_entity_poly.pdbx_seq_one_letter_code
_entity_poly.pdbx_strand_id
1 'polypeptide(L)'
;MTESIRLSADDVRQLRDVAERIARRHSSVRRFAIEIAERFSLTTGNAALNIRAISADPDWADTDLNQTFPWSRIRERHILANGGALFDLYIYERPGIGETGDLVCCVQAELDGQGLIAVHADSTRDVWRRSDL
;
A
#
# COMPACT_ATOMS: atom_id res chain seq x y z
N MET A 1 11.78 13.92 17.49
CA MET A 1 12.48 13.16 16.43
C MET A 1 11.40 12.59 15.53
N THR A 2 11.51 12.73 14.21
CA THR A 2 10.55 12.14 13.27
C THR A 2 10.90 10.67 13.08
N GLU A 3 10.06 9.78 13.59
CA GLU A 3 10.27 8.34 13.42
C GLU A 3 10.06 7.95 11.96
N SER A 4 10.90 7.04 11.49
CA SER A 4 10.83 6.55 10.12
C SER A 4 11.23 5.09 10.04
N ILE A 5 10.57 4.37 9.13
CA ILE A 5 10.79 2.96 8.90
C ILE A 5 11.30 2.72 7.49
N ARG A 6 12.11 1.69 7.32
CA ARG A 6 12.41 1.10 6.01
C ARG A 6 12.01 -0.36 6.09
N LEU A 7 11.11 -0.80 5.21
CA LEU A 7 10.71 -2.20 5.17
C LEU A 7 11.91 -3.10 4.87
N SER A 8 11.96 -4.24 5.54
CA SER A 8 12.95 -5.27 5.25
C SER A 8 12.66 -5.90 3.87
N ALA A 9 13.66 -6.61 3.31
CA ALA A 9 13.45 -7.35 2.07
C ALA A 9 12.34 -8.41 2.21
N ASP A 10 12.19 -8.97 3.41
CA ASP A 10 11.18 -9.99 3.71
C ASP A 10 9.79 -9.38 3.81
N ASP A 11 9.64 -8.21 4.45
CA ASP A 11 8.38 -7.45 4.45
C ASP A 11 7.92 -7.12 3.03
N VAL A 12 8.84 -6.62 2.20
CA VAL A 12 8.52 -6.27 0.80
C VAL A 12 8.12 -7.50 0.00
N ARG A 13 8.76 -8.66 0.25
CA ARG A 13 8.37 -9.93 -0.39
C ARG A 13 6.99 -10.38 0.07
N GLN A 14 6.76 -10.39 1.39
CA GLN A 14 5.50 -10.80 2.01
C GLN A 14 4.33 -9.94 1.52
N LEU A 15 4.51 -8.62 1.46
CA LEU A 15 3.50 -7.69 0.97
C LEU A 15 3.16 -7.94 -0.50
N ARG A 16 4.18 -8.10 -1.35
CA ARG A 16 3.98 -8.43 -2.77
C ARG A 16 3.26 -9.77 -2.96
N ASP A 17 3.69 -10.80 -2.24
CA ASP A 17 3.10 -12.14 -2.35
C ASP A 17 1.61 -12.13 -1.95
N VAL A 18 1.27 -11.39 -0.89
CA VAL A 18 -0.13 -11.24 -0.44
C VAL A 18 -0.94 -10.45 -1.46
N ALA A 19 -0.42 -9.32 -1.95
CA ALA A 19 -1.06 -8.48 -2.97
C ALA A 19 -1.35 -9.27 -4.26
N GLU A 20 -0.35 -9.97 -4.80
CA GLU A 20 -0.52 -10.78 -6.01
C GLU A 20 -1.49 -11.95 -5.78
N ARG A 21 -1.48 -12.57 -4.59
CA ARG A 21 -2.45 -13.62 -4.24
C ARG A 21 -3.89 -13.11 -4.21
N ILE A 22 -4.12 -11.88 -3.74
CA ILE A 22 -5.44 -11.25 -3.77
C ILE A 22 -5.84 -10.95 -5.21
N ALA A 23 -4.96 -10.35 -6.01
CA ALA A 23 -5.22 -10.02 -7.41
C ALA A 23 -5.59 -11.27 -8.26
N ARG A 24 -4.97 -12.42 -7.99
CA ARG A 24 -5.31 -13.70 -8.65
C ARG A 24 -6.74 -14.20 -8.40
N ARG A 25 -7.45 -13.65 -7.41
CA ARG A 25 -8.88 -13.96 -7.19
C ARG A 25 -9.78 -13.20 -8.17
N HIS A 26 -9.28 -12.12 -8.75
CA HIS A 26 -10.04 -11.20 -9.60
C HIS A 26 -9.58 -11.23 -11.07
N SER A 27 -8.35 -11.68 -11.35
CA SER A 27 -7.82 -11.79 -12.70
C SER A 27 -7.04 -13.08 -12.93
N SER A 28 -7.16 -13.61 -14.15
CA SER A 28 -6.45 -14.81 -14.62
C SER A 28 -5.09 -14.53 -15.26
N VAL A 29 -4.63 -13.26 -15.31
CA VAL A 29 -3.34 -12.94 -15.92
C VAL A 29 -2.17 -13.54 -15.14
N ARG A 30 -1.05 -13.77 -15.84
CA ARG A 30 0.13 -14.40 -15.22
C ARG A 30 0.92 -13.43 -14.32
N ARG A 31 0.92 -12.14 -14.65
CA ARG A 31 1.78 -11.11 -14.05
C ARG A 31 0.97 -9.89 -13.65
N PHE A 32 1.39 -9.25 -12.57
CA PHE A 32 0.80 -8.02 -12.05
C PHE A 32 1.87 -6.92 -11.93
N ALA A 33 1.45 -5.68 -12.10
CA ALA A 33 2.20 -4.50 -11.69
C ALA A 33 1.59 -3.99 -10.38
N ILE A 34 2.43 -3.45 -9.49
CA ILE A 34 2.00 -2.85 -8.23
C ILE A 34 2.54 -1.43 -8.23
N GLU A 35 1.70 -0.48 -7.89
CA GLU A 35 2.07 0.92 -7.70
C GLU A 35 1.64 1.36 -6.30
N ILE A 36 2.38 2.31 -5.72
CA ILE A 36 2.02 2.92 -4.44
C ILE A 36 1.33 4.26 -4.72
N ALA A 37 0.17 4.46 -4.13
CA ALA A 37 -0.59 5.69 -4.28
C ALA A 37 -0.15 6.73 -3.26
N GLU A 38 0.08 7.95 -3.76
CA GLU A 38 0.01 9.15 -2.95
C GLU A 38 -1.42 9.65 -2.96
N ARG A 39 -1.91 9.97 -1.77
CA ARG A 39 -3.24 10.50 -1.54
C ARG A 39 -3.14 11.97 -1.22
N PHE A 40 -4.19 12.73 -1.49
CA PHE A 40 -4.34 14.08 -0.96
C PHE A 40 -5.61 14.17 -0.11
N SER A 41 -5.54 14.95 0.96
CA SER A 41 -6.67 15.22 1.84
C SER A 41 -7.61 16.22 1.18
N LEU A 42 -8.88 15.87 1.06
CA LEU A 42 -9.95 16.76 0.59
C LEU A 42 -10.21 17.90 1.60
N THR A 43 -9.84 17.68 2.87
CA THR A 43 -10.01 18.66 3.95
C THR A 43 -8.87 19.68 3.99
N THR A 44 -7.62 19.23 3.83
CA THR A 44 -6.43 20.08 4.05
C THR A 44 -5.65 20.42 2.78
N GLY A 45 -5.89 19.70 1.68
CA GLY A 45 -5.13 19.82 0.43
C GLY A 45 -3.72 19.21 0.49
N ASN A 46 -3.29 18.70 1.65
CA ASN A 46 -1.96 18.08 1.80
C ASN A 46 -1.92 16.71 1.14
N ALA A 47 -0.79 16.38 0.50
CA ALA A 47 -0.56 15.09 -0.14
C ALA A 47 0.55 14.31 0.57
N ALA A 48 0.35 12.99 0.70
CA ALA A 48 1.35 12.08 1.27
C ALA A 48 1.11 10.62 0.83
N LEU A 49 2.19 9.84 0.77
CA LEU A 49 2.11 8.38 0.64
C LEU A 49 1.50 7.76 1.91
N ASN A 50 1.96 8.20 3.08
CA ASN A 50 1.39 7.75 4.35
C ASN A 50 0.06 8.47 4.59
N ILE A 51 -1.05 7.76 4.39
CA ILE A 51 -2.41 8.29 4.55
C ILE A 51 -2.63 8.82 5.97
N ARG A 52 -2.03 8.18 6.99
CA ARG A 52 -2.11 8.62 8.41
C ARG A 52 -1.49 10.00 8.67
N ALA A 53 -0.65 10.49 7.75
CA ALA A 53 -0.08 11.83 7.87
C ALA A 53 -1.05 12.94 7.42
N ILE A 54 -2.11 12.59 6.68
CA ILE A 54 -3.02 13.54 6.05
C ILE A 54 -4.50 13.29 6.35
N SER A 55 -4.85 12.15 6.94
CA SER A 55 -6.21 11.80 7.33
C SER A 55 -6.26 11.21 8.74
N ALA A 56 -7.29 11.63 9.49
CA ALA A 56 -7.67 11.04 10.77
C ALA A 56 -8.93 10.17 10.66
N ASP A 57 -9.55 10.11 9.48
CA ASP A 57 -10.68 9.23 9.21
C ASP A 57 -10.17 7.78 9.12
N PRO A 58 -10.68 6.84 9.94
CA PRO A 58 -10.24 5.44 9.89
C PRO A 58 -10.53 4.76 8.55
N ASP A 59 -11.54 5.23 7.82
CA ASP A 59 -11.91 4.77 6.48
C ASP A 59 -11.30 5.67 5.38
N TRP A 60 -10.55 6.71 5.77
CA TRP A 60 -9.80 7.64 4.91
C TRP A 60 -10.61 8.20 3.73
N ALA A 61 -11.94 8.26 3.89
CA ALA A 61 -12.91 8.73 2.90
C ALA A 61 -12.78 10.23 2.59
N ASP A 62 -12.06 10.96 3.45
CA ASP A 62 -11.68 12.36 3.26
C ASP A 62 -10.42 12.53 2.41
N THR A 63 -9.96 11.48 1.72
CA THR A 63 -8.81 11.54 0.81
C THR A 63 -9.17 11.02 -0.57
N ASP A 64 -8.42 11.48 -1.57
CA ASP A 64 -8.54 11.01 -2.95
C ASP A 64 -7.15 10.70 -3.53
N LEU A 65 -7.10 9.94 -4.62
CA LEU A 65 -5.87 9.63 -5.34
C LEU A 65 -5.26 10.93 -5.89
N ASN A 66 -4.02 11.22 -5.49
CA ASN A 66 -3.24 12.30 -6.11
C ASN A 66 -2.51 11.79 -7.36
N GLN A 67 -1.68 10.77 -7.16
CA GLN A 67 -0.88 10.14 -8.21
C GLN A 67 -0.35 8.78 -7.72
N THR A 68 0.13 7.95 -8.64
CA THR A 68 0.78 6.67 -8.32
C THR A 68 2.28 6.73 -8.58
N PHE A 69 3.02 5.89 -7.88
CA PHE A 69 4.47 5.77 -8.01
C PHE A 69 4.89 4.30 -8.22
N PRO A 70 6.05 4.07 -8.87
CA PRO A 70 6.56 2.72 -9.06
C PRO A 70 6.74 1.95 -7.74
N TRP A 71 6.49 0.63 -7.76
CA TRP A 71 6.70 -0.28 -6.62
C TRP A 71 8.03 -0.09 -5.88
N SER A 72 9.11 0.28 -6.59
CA SER A 72 10.42 0.48 -5.98
C SER A 72 10.41 1.45 -4.81
N ARG A 73 9.49 2.43 -4.81
CA ARG A 73 9.35 3.45 -3.78
C ARG A 73 8.99 2.89 -2.40
N ILE A 74 8.35 1.72 -2.33
CA ILE A 74 8.05 1.06 -1.03
C ILE A 74 9.32 0.76 -0.22
N ARG A 75 10.48 0.62 -0.87
CA ARG A 75 11.79 0.32 -0.24
C ARG A 75 12.50 1.54 0.32
N GLU A 76 11.96 2.73 0.08
CA GLU A 76 12.47 3.98 0.65
C GLU A 76 12.21 4.03 2.16
N ARG A 77 12.77 5.06 2.80
CA ARG A 77 12.50 5.35 4.21
C ARG A 77 11.23 6.19 4.29
N HIS A 78 10.25 5.74 5.06
CA HIS A 78 8.93 6.37 5.18
C HIS A 78 8.73 6.95 6.57
N ILE A 79 8.14 8.14 6.64
CA ILE A 79 7.81 8.82 7.89
C ILE A 79 6.60 8.13 8.53
N LEU A 80 6.71 7.81 9.81
CA LEU A 80 5.61 7.30 10.62
C LEU A 80 4.82 8.48 11.21
N ALA A 81 3.51 8.46 11.02
CA ALA A 81 2.56 9.39 11.64
C ALA A 81 1.92 8.69 12.84
N ASN A 82 2.09 9.26 14.04
CA ASN A 82 1.61 8.66 15.29
C ASN A 82 2.04 7.19 15.48
N GLY A 83 3.30 6.88 15.13
CA GLY A 83 3.89 5.56 15.29
C GLY A 83 3.57 4.56 14.16
N GLY A 84 2.82 4.96 13.12
CA GLY A 84 2.50 4.05 12.02
C GLY A 84 2.39 4.68 10.63
N ALA A 85 2.28 3.82 9.63
CA ALA A 85 1.97 4.23 8.27
C ALA A 85 0.90 3.35 7.65
N LEU A 86 0.09 3.93 6.77
CA LEU A 86 -0.86 3.22 5.92
C LEU A 86 -0.60 3.65 4.48
N PHE A 87 -0.23 2.70 3.63
CA PHE A 87 -0.03 2.91 2.20
C PHE A 87 -1.14 2.23 1.43
N ASP A 88 -1.64 2.90 0.40
CA ASP A 88 -2.53 2.26 -0.57
C ASP A 88 -1.76 1.83 -1.82
N LEU A 89 -2.06 0.62 -2.29
CA LEU A 89 -1.35 -0.04 -3.37
C LEU A 89 -2.33 -0.42 -4.46
N TYR A 90 -2.06 0.05 -5.67
CA TYR A 90 -2.87 -0.23 -6.85
C TYR A 90 -2.23 -1.40 -7.59
N ILE A 91 -3.02 -2.44 -7.85
CA ILE A 91 -2.55 -3.65 -8.51
C ILE A 91 -3.17 -3.74 -9.89
N TYR A 92 -2.34 -3.67 -10.92
CA TYR A 92 -2.74 -3.70 -12.31
C TYR A 92 -2.37 -5.03 -12.96
N GLU A 93 -3.10 -5.41 -14.01
CA GLU A 93 -2.66 -6.48 -14.89
C GLU A 93 -1.35 -6.10 -15.59
N ARG A 94 -0.52 -7.12 -15.89
CA ARG A 94 0.71 -6.92 -16.67
C ARG A 94 0.79 -7.93 -17.81
N PRO A 95 -0.03 -7.78 -18.86
CA PRO A 95 -0.14 -8.75 -19.94
C PRO A 95 1.19 -8.93 -20.69
N GLY A 96 1.84 -7.83 -21.09
CA GLY A 96 3.12 -7.80 -21.80
C GLY A 96 4.30 -7.21 -21.01
N ILE A 97 5.48 -7.21 -21.65
CA ILE A 97 6.65 -6.47 -21.14
C ILE A 97 6.43 -4.99 -21.46
N GLY A 98 6.45 -4.12 -20.44
CA GLY A 98 6.24 -2.68 -20.62
C GLY A 98 4.77 -2.26 -20.71
N GLU A 99 3.84 -3.21 -20.62
CA GLU A 99 2.40 -2.94 -20.61
C GLU A 99 1.87 -2.96 -19.18
N THR A 100 1.09 -1.93 -18.82
CA THR A 100 0.21 -1.91 -17.64
C THR A 100 -1.21 -2.00 -18.16
N GLY A 101 -1.94 -3.03 -17.74
CA GLY A 101 -3.34 -3.25 -18.11
C GLY A 101 -4.30 -2.62 -17.10
N ASP A 102 -5.49 -3.19 -17.04
CA ASP A 102 -6.55 -2.68 -16.16
C ASP A 102 -6.20 -2.81 -14.68
N LEU A 103 -6.76 -1.92 -13.87
CA LEU A 103 -6.73 -2.02 -12.42
C LEU A 103 -7.53 -3.26 -12.00
N VAL A 104 -6.89 -4.15 -11.23
CA VAL A 104 -7.49 -5.40 -10.76
C VAL A 104 -8.12 -5.21 -9.39
N CYS A 105 -7.37 -4.65 -8.44
CA CYS A 105 -7.83 -4.36 -7.08
C CYS A 105 -6.86 -3.40 -6.39
N CYS A 106 -7.30 -2.84 -5.26
CA CYS A 106 -6.43 -2.13 -4.33
C CYS A 106 -6.21 -2.96 -3.04
N VAL A 107 -5.04 -2.76 -2.45
CA VAL A 107 -4.67 -3.34 -1.15
C VAL A 107 -3.95 -2.30 -0.33
N GLN A 108 -4.13 -2.34 0.98
CA GLN A 108 -3.46 -1.43 1.89
C GLN A 108 -2.38 -2.16 2.69
N ALA A 109 -1.23 -1.51 2.85
CA ALA A 109 -0.15 -1.97 3.72
C ALA A 109 -0.10 -1.12 4.99
N GLU A 110 -0.27 -1.75 6.14
CA GLU A 110 -0.13 -1.12 7.46
C GLU A 110 1.24 -1.42 8.06
N LEU A 111 1.94 -0.39 8.54
CA LEU A 111 3.29 -0.47 9.08
C LEU A 111 3.41 0.22 10.44
N ASP A 112 4.36 -0.24 11.25
CA ASP A 112 4.85 0.40 12.48
C ASP A 112 6.38 0.54 12.48
N GLY A 113 6.95 0.92 13.63
CA GLY A 113 8.39 0.98 13.85
C GLY A 113 9.14 -0.35 13.74
N GLN A 114 8.45 -1.49 13.63
CA GLN A 114 9.05 -2.81 13.46
C GLN A 114 8.96 -3.34 12.02
N GLY A 115 8.11 -2.77 11.17
CA GLY A 115 7.97 -3.19 9.76
C GLY A 115 6.51 -3.32 9.34
N LEU A 116 6.22 -4.31 8.50
CA LEU A 116 4.85 -4.60 8.06
C LEU A 116 4.04 -5.21 9.21
N ILE A 117 2.88 -4.64 9.51
CA ILE A 117 1.94 -5.13 10.52
C ILE A 117 0.85 -5.96 9.87
N ALA A 118 0.20 -5.41 8.84
CA ALA A 118 -0.96 -6.01 8.22
C ALA A 118 -1.06 -5.64 6.74
N VAL A 119 -1.77 -6.49 6.01
CA VAL A 119 -2.24 -6.21 4.66
C VAL A 119 -3.76 -6.32 4.67
N HIS A 120 -4.42 -5.32 4.10
CA HIS A 120 -5.87 -5.28 3.91
C HIS A 120 -6.17 -5.27 2.41
N ALA A 121 -7.36 -5.73 2.04
CA ALA A 121 -7.94 -5.58 0.71
C ALA A 121 -9.19 -4.71 0.82
N ASP A 122 -9.61 -4.08 -0.27
CA ASP A 122 -10.79 -3.19 -0.31
C ASP A 122 -12.04 -3.80 0.35
N SER A 123 -12.22 -5.11 0.20
CA SER A 123 -13.38 -5.83 0.73
C SER A 123 -13.09 -6.60 2.03
N THR A 124 -11.86 -6.64 2.53
CA THR A 124 -11.49 -7.46 3.69
C THR A 124 -10.26 -6.93 4.41
N ARG A 125 -10.41 -6.55 5.68
CA ARG A 125 -9.28 -6.20 6.54
C ARG A 125 -8.50 -7.44 6.94
N ASP A 126 -7.20 -7.28 7.18
CA ASP A 126 -6.38 -8.27 7.88
C ASP A 126 -6.22 -9.60 7.13
N VAL A 127 -6.20 -9.54 5.80
CA VAL A 127 -5.95 -10.71 4.94
C VAL A 127 -4.56 -11.31 5.13
N TRP A 128 -3.66 -10.55 5.75
CA TRP A 128 -2.46 -11.03 6.40
C TRP A 128 -2.14 -10.13 7.60
N ARG A 129 -1.63 -10.71 8.69
CA ARG A 129 -1.11 -9.98 9.85
C ARG A 129 0.21 -10.60 10.28
N ARG A 130 1.16 -9.76 10.71
CA ARG A 130 2.35 -10.19 11.44
C ARG A 130 1.88 -10.89 12.70
N SER A 131 2.36 -12.10 12.96
CA SER A 131 2.03 -12.79 14.20
C SER A 131 2.64 -12.01 15.37
N ASP A 132 1.79 -11.63 16.32
CA ASP A 132 2.22 -11.12 17.60
C ASP A 132 2.86 -12.30 18.35
N LEU A 133 4.17 -12.51 18.18
CA LEU A 133 4.92 -13.50 18.97
C LEU A 133 5.07 -13.01 20.41
#